data_AF-A0A7C4CJQ4-F1
#
_entry.id   AF-A0A7C4CJQ4-F1
#
_cell.length_a   1.000
_cell.length_b   1.000
_cell.length_c   1.000
_cell.angle_alpha   90.00
_cell.angle_beta   90.00
_cell.angle_gamma   90.00
#
_symmetry.space_group_name_H-M   'P 1'
#
loop_
_entity.id
_entity.type
_entity.pdbx_description
1 polymer ?
#
loop_
_entity_poly.entity_id
_entity_poly.type
_entity_poly.pdbx_seq_one_letter_code
_entity_poly.pdbx_strand_id
1 'polypeptide(L)' 'MVVCFLLLWDELIQLGLELDKHYILSMYPNAWPHGSPSKIYRVEDAEKALGSARRILEYVEGEVEAYLR' A
#
# COMPACT_ATOMS: atom_id res chain seq x y z
N MET A 1 10.76 3.78 -23.59
CA MET A 1 9.65 2.87 -23.25
C MET A 1 10.03 1.89 -22.13
N VAL A 2 11.10 1.10 -22.26
CA VAL A 2 11.51 0.08 -21.25
C VAL A 2 11.83 0.68 -19.87
N VAL A 3 12.56 1.80 -19.81
CA VAL A 3 12.94 2.44 -18.53
C VAL A 3 11.71 2.94 -17.75
N CYS A 4 10.70 3.46 -18.45
CA CYS A 4 9.50 4.00 -17.82
C CYS A 4 8.65 2.89 -17.18
N PHE A 5 8.57 1.72 -17.83
CA PHE A 5 7.88 0.55 -17.30
C PHE A 5 8.56 -0.01 -16.04
N LEU A 6 9.89 -0.09 -16.03
CA LEU A 6 10.63 -0.57 -14.85
C LEU A 6 10.48 0.36 -13.64
N LEU A 7 10.47 1.67 -13.86
CA LEU A 7 10.27 2.66 -12.79
C LEU A 7 8.85 2.59 -12.22
N LEU A 8 7.84 2.41 -13.07
CA LEU A 8 6.45 2.24 -12.65
C LEU A 8 6.26 0.95 -11.83
N TRP A 9 6.89 -0.14 -12.27
CA TRP A 9 6.84 -1.42 -11.56
C TRP A 9 7.49 -1.33 -10.17
N ASP A 10 8.64 -0.66 -10.08
CA ASP A 10 9.30 -0.45 -8.79
C ASP A 10 8.43 0.39 -7.84
N GLU A 11 7.80 1.46 -8.35
CA GLU A 11 6.86 2.27 -7.57
C GLU A 11 5.71 1.42 -7.00
N LEU A 12 5.03 0.63 -7.83
CA LEU A 12 3.91 -0.22 -7.39
C LEU A 12 4.35 -1.25 -6.35
N ILE A 13 5.56 -1.83 -6.49
CA ILE A 13 6.14 -2.72 -5.48
C ILE A 13 6.35 -1.98 -4.16
N GLN A 14 6.93 -0.77 -4.18
CA GLN A 14 7.15 0.01 -2.95
C GLN A 14 5.83 0.36 -2.26
N LEU A 15 4.79 0.69 -3.03
CA LEU A 15 3.45 0.94 -2.50
C LEU A 15 2.85 -0.33 -1.87
N GLY A 16 3.01 -1.49 -2.51
CA GLY A 16 2.56 -2.77 -1.96
C GLY A 16 3.29 -3.16 -0.67
N LEU A 17 4.61 -3.03 -0.64
CA LEU A 17 5.43 -3.27 0.56
C LEU A 17 5.07 -2.35 1.72
N GLU A 18 4.62 -1.13 1.45
CA GLU A 18 4.07 -0.27 2.49
C GLU A 18 2.79 -0.85 3.09
N LEU A 19 1.87 -1.32 2.25
CA LEU A 19 0.59 -1.88 2.68
C LEU A 19 0.74 -3.21 3.43
N ASP A 20 1.69 -4.06 3.02
CA ASP A 20 1.93 -5.37 3.64
C ASP A 20 2.23 -5.28 5.15
N LYS A 21 2.86 -4.19 5.60
CA LYS A 21 3.14 -3.93 7.02
C LYS A 21 1.86 -3.93 7.86
N HIS A 22 0.77 -3.41 7.30
CA HIS A 22 -0.45 -3.17 8.02
C HIS A 22 -1.30 -4.42 8.20
N TYR A 23 -1.05 -5.50 7.43
CA TYR A 23 -1.85 -6.71 7.52
C TYR A 23 -1.82 -7.32 8.93
N ILE A 24 -0.64 -7.62 9.47
CA ILE A 24 -0.54 -8.20 10.83
C ILE A 24 -0.57 -7.12 11.91
N LEU A 25 0.18 -6.02 11.71
CA LEU A 25 0.42 -5.03 12.76
C LEU A 25 -0.83 -4.25 13.19
N SER A 26 -1.83 -4.11 12.33
CA SER A 26 -3.06 -3.38 12.66
C SER A 26 -4.05 -4.19 13.51
N MET A 27 -3.98 -5.53 13.46
CA MET A 27 -4.99 -6.41 14.04
C MET A 27 -4.56 -7.05 15.36
N TYR A 28 -3.27 -7.34 15.52
CA TYR A 28 -2.79 -8.20 16.59
C TYR A 28 -1.89 -7.45 17.58
N PRO A 29 -2.32 -7.22 18.84
CA PRO A 29 -1.52 -6.52 19.84
C PRO A 29 -0.16 -7.17 20.14
N ASN A 30 -0.06 -8.49 20.05
CA ASN A 30 1.19 -9.22 20.24
C ASN A 30 2.22 -9.02 19.11
N ALA A 31 1.83 -8.35 18.01
CA ALA A 31 2.77 -7.97 16.96
C ALA A 31 3.60 -6.72 17.33
N TRP A 32 3.28 -6.08 18.47
CA TRP A 32 4.02 -4.92 18.99
C TRP A 32 4.73 -5.27 20.31
N PRO A 33 5.90 -4.68 20.59
CA PRO A 33 6.59 -4.90 21.86
C PRO A 33 5.73 -4.50 23.07
N HIS A 34 4.96 -3.41 22.95
CA HIS A 34 4.05 -2.89 23.98
C HIS A 34 2.87 -2.14 23.35
N GLY A 35 1.71 -2.18 24.00
CA GLY A 35 0.52 -1.41 23.61
C GLY A 35 -0.44 -2.17 22.69
N SER A 36 -1.57 -1.54 22.36
CA SER A 36 -2.51 -2.05 21.34
C SER A 36 -2.32 -1.29 20.02
N PRO A 37 -2.61 -1.90 18.86
CA PRO A 37 -2.46 -1.23 17.56
C PRO A 37 -3.17 0.13 17.51
N SER A 38 -4.36 0.24 18.11
CA SER A 38 -5.13 1.48 18.24
C SER A 38 -4.44 2.63 18.98
N LYS A 39 -3.40 2.35 19.78
CA LYS A 39 -2.60 3.36 20.50
C LYS A 39 -1.29 3.70 19.80
N ILE A 40 -0.87 2.86 18.85
CA ILE A 40 0.42 2.94 18.19
C ILE A 40 0.27 3.64 16.85
N TYR A 41 -0.75 3.26 16.08
CA TYR A 41 -1.07 3.87 14.79
C TYR A 41 -1.40 5.34 14.93
N ARG A 42 -0.91 6.12 13.97
CA ARG A 42 -1.15 7.55 13.85
C ARG A 42 -1.94 7.86 12.58
N VAL A 43 -2.45 9.09 12.51
CA VAL A 43 -3.20 9.55 11.33
C VAL A 43 -2.31 9.50 10.09
N GLU A 44 -1.03 9.81 10.23
CA GLU A 44 -0.05 9.80 9.14
C GLU A 44 0.13 8.38 8.55
N ASP A 45 0.07 7.34 9.39
CA ASP A 45 0.11 5.95 8.92
C ASP A 45 -1.13 5.62 8.08
N ALA A 46 -2.30 6.10 8.51
CA ALA A 46 -3.55 5.89 7.78
C ALA A 46 -3.57 6.67 6.45
N GLU A 47 -3.13 7.93 6.46
CA GLU A 47 -3.03 8.75 5.24
C GLU A 47 -2.08 8.13 4.23
N LYS A 48 -0.92 7.65 4.68
CA LYS A 48 0.06 6.99 3.82
C LYS A 48 -0.49 5.68 3.25
N ALA A 49 -1.11 4.84 4.08
CA ALA A 49 -1.72 3.60 3.62
C ALA A 49 -2.84 3.86 2.58
N LEU A 50 -3.74 4.82 2.86
CA LEU A 50 -4.81 5.18 1.92
C LEU A 50 -4.25 5.75 0.61
N GLY A 51 -3.19 6.55 0.68
CA GLY A 51 -2.49 7.07 -0.49
C GLY A 51 -1.91 5.95 -1.35
N SER A 52 -1.21 4.99 -0.73
CA SER A 52 -0.66 3.82 -1.44
C SER A 52 -1.75 2.96 -2.08
N ALA A 53 -2.82 2.66 -1.34
CA ALA A 53 -3.94 1.87 -1.84
C ALA A 53 -4.62 2.53 -3.03
N ARG A 54 -4.85 3.85 -2.97
CA ARG A 54 -5.45 4.62 -4.06
C ARG A 54 -4.63 4.53 -5.34
N ARG A 55 -3.31 4.76 -5.26
CA ARG A 55 -2.42 4.71 -6.44
C ARG A 55 -2.38 3.33 -7.09
N ILE A 56 -2.36 2.27 -6.28
CA ILE A 56 -2.41 0.89 -6.80
C ILE A 56 -3.73 0.63 -7.51
N LEU A 57 -4.86 1.03 -6.90
CA LEU A 57 -6.18 0.85 -7.51
C LEU A 57 -6.32 1.62 -8.82
N GLU A 58 -5.90 2.89 -8.85
CA GLU A 58 -5.91 3.72 -10.07
C GLU A 58 -5.12 3.06 -11.22
N TYR A 59 -3.96 2.47 -10.92
CA TYR A 59 -3.19 1.72 -11.91
C TYR A 59 -3.95 0.48 -12.41
N VAL A 60 -4.46 -0.35 -11.49
CA VAL A 60 -5.18 -1.58 -11.83
C VAL A 60 -6.44 -1.29 -12.65
N GLU A 61 -7.20 -0.27 -12.27
CA GLU A 61 -8.38 0.19 -13.01
C GLU A 61 -8.01 0.58 -14.45
N GLY A 62 -6.92 1.34 -14.63
CA GLY A 62 -6.42 1.72 -15.95
C GLY A 62 -6.02 0.51 -16.82
N GLU A 63 -5.33 -0.48 -16.26
CA GLU A 63 -4.95 -1.71 -16.97
C GLU A 63 -6.17 -2.55 -17.35
N VAL A 64 -7.15 -2.67 -16.45
CA VAL A 64 -8.40 -3.38 -16.71
C VAL A 64 -9.20 -2.68 -17.81
N GLU A 65 -9.34 -1.36 -17.76
CA GLU A 65 -10.01 -0.58 -18.80
C GLU A 65 -9.32 -0.71 -20.16
N ALA A 66 -7.98 -0.71 -20.19
CA ALA A 66 -7.23 -0.88 -21.42
C ALA A 66 -7.42 -2.29 -22.02
N TYR A 67 -7.52 -3.32 -21.17
CA TYR A 67 -7.78 -4.70 -21.59
C TYR A 67 -9.20 -4.92 -22.14
N LEU A 68 -10.19 -4.19 -21.62
CA LEU A 68 -11.59 -4.33 -22.03
C LEU A 68 -11.98 -3.53 -23.28
N ARG A 69 -11.09 -2.65 -23.77
CA ARG A 69 -11.28 -1.88 -25.02
C ARG A 69 -10.75 -2.65 -26.23
#